data_AF-A0A7V4Y259-F1
#
_entry.id   AF-A0A7V4Y259-F1
#
_cell.length_a   1.000
_cell.length_b   1.000
_cell.length_c   1.000
_cell.angle_alpha   90.00
_cell.angle_beta   90.00
_cell.angle_gamma   90.00
#
_symmetry.space_group_name_H-M   'P 1'
#
loop_
_entity.id
_entity.type
_entity.pdbx_description
1 polymer ?
#
loop_
_entity_poly.entity_id
_entity_poly.type
_entity_poly.pdbx_seq_one_letter_code
_entity_poly.pdbx_strand_id
1 'polypeptide(L)'
;MDDLKEHVPTKIKSGTSVISARGGRIRWARRISQGVFFLLFLFLLFRTEFRGEFDQVSEAIRLKYPVSLFLEMDPLVAVATALSTYTLYNRVILALVILVGTIFLGRFFCGWICPLGTLNQFFSSFRPESKGIKRIESNRYKRWMAVKYYILFGFIGLAALTSVQAGLLDPIPFLVRSLSTSILPAVSMAVRHGLDSLYASNIAALQALADTGYSVLRGNLLSYRPQYYNAAFVIGAIFLTFMVLNRFITRFWCRGVCPLGALMGLFSRWAILGMEKEHARCDDCNRCLLHCQGACEPQGKVPWRQAECHLCFNCQSLCPHDVIQFKFFPKLEPRTVRIKPDLKRRRVIESVAAGMIALPLFRSSLGLAKNRNPRLIRPPGSLEEEEFLARCIRCAQCMKVCPTNAIQPALYESGIEGIWTPMLVMRVGYCEYTCVLCGEVCPTGAIWKITEAEKLGKSPVTGEPDPEAKPIKIGTAFFDRGRCLPWAMDIPCIVCEEFCPTSPKAIWVLPEEVTRSDGTVITVQRPRVDVDRCVGCGICENVCPVQDRPAVYVTNVGETRSRTNQIRLESGAYK
;
A
#
# COMPACT_ATOMS: atom_id res chain seq x y z
N MET A 1 12.43 39.02 16.58
CA MET A 1 12.25 37.94 15.59
C MET A 1 12.85 38.44 14.28
N ASP A 2 14.02 39.09 14.31
CA ASP A 2 14.47 39.92 13.18
C ASP A 2 15.99 39.83 12.84
N ASP A 3 16.85 39.21 13.65
CA ASP A 3 18.31 39.22 13.39
C ASP A 3 18.86 38.05 12.54
N LEU A 4 18.05 37.37 11.73
CA LEU A 4 18.50 36.22 10.92
C LEU A 4 18.28 36.36 9.40
N LYS A 5 17.89 37.56 8.92
CA LYS A 5 17.60 37.78 7.49
C LYS A 5 18.78 38.28 6.65
N GLU A 6 19.92 38.64 7.23
CA GLU A 6 20.89 39.48 6.52
C GLU A 6 22.05 38.80 5.79
N HIS A 7 22.18 37.47 5.79
CA HIS A 7 23.34 36.81 5.15
C HIS A 7 22.94 35.80 4.09
N VAL A 8 22.45 36.29 2.95
CA VAL A 8 22.33 35.51 1.71
C VAL A 8 23.30 36.07 0.66
N PRO A 9 24.56 35.58 0.58
CA PRO A 9 25.44 35.96 -0.50
C PRO A 9 24.92 35.38 -1.83
N THR A 10 24.66 36.29 -2.78
CA THR A 10 24.02 36.08 -4.09
C THR A 10 24.97 35.64 -5.20
N LYS A 11 26.27 35.43 -4.93
CA LYS A 11 27.27 35.13 -5.97
C LYS A 11 27.55 33.63 -6.11
N ILE A 12 27.16 33.05 -7.25
CA ILE A 12 27.65 31.74 -7.72
C ILE A 12 29.06 31.96 -8.27
N LYS A 13 30.10 31.66 -7.48
CA LYS A 13 31.48 31.65 -8.00
C LYS A 13 31.67 30.45 -8.94
N SER A 14 31.86 30.72 -10.23
CA SER A 14 32.18 29.74 -11.27
C SER A 14 33.66 29.33 -11.22
N GLY A 15 34.05 28.56 -10.20
CA GLY A 15 35.33 27.83 -10.17
C GLY A 15 35.19 26.39 -10.66
N THR A 16 36.14 25.90 -11.44
CA THR A 16 36.28 24.52 -11.94
C THR A 16 35.88 23.49 -10.87
N SER A 17 35.00 22.55 -11.21
CA SER A 17 34.45 21.57 -10.27
C SER A 17 35.46 20.46 -9.98
N VAL A 18 36.39 20.70 -9.07
CA VAL A 18 37.24 19.63 -8.52
C VAL A 18 36.36 18.79 -7.60
N ILE A 19 35.99 17.59 -8.05
CA ILE A 19 35.33 16.59 -7.22
C ILE A 19 36.40 15.94 -6.35
N SER A 20 36.31 16.05 -5.04
CA SER A 20 37.15 15.29 -4.11
C SER A 20 37.02 13.78 -4.40
N ALA A 21 38.15 13.09 -4.64
CA ALA A 21 38.19 11.67 -5.01
C ALA A 21 37.47 10.76 -3.98
N ARG A 22 37.56 11.09 -2.70
CA ARG A 22 36.88 10.38 -1.60
C ARG A 22 35.36 10.63 -1.62
N GLY A 23 34.93 11.85 -1.93
CA GLY A 23 33.51 12.21 -2.06
C GLY A 23 32.84 11.65 -3.33
N GLY A 24 33.62 11.38 -4.37
CA GLY A 24 33.15 10.69 -5.58
C GLY A 24 32.67 9.25 -5.31
N ARG A 25 33.47 8.46 -4.57
CA ARG A 25 33.18 7.04 -4.28
C ARG A 25 31.88 6.85 -3.50
N ILE A 26 31.66 7.63 -2.44
CA ILE A 26 30.47 7.53 -1.59
C ILE A 26 29.19 7.88 -2.37
N ARG A 27 29.25 8.88 -3.26
CA ARG A 27 28.11 9.23 -4.12
C ARG A 27 27.72 8.09 -5.06
N TRP A 28 28.70 7.41 -5.64
CA TRP A 28 28.46 6.25 -6.49
C TRP A 28 27.91 5.07 -5.70
N ALA A 29 28.49 4.75 -4.54
CA ALA A 29 27.97 3.73 -3.64
C ALA A 29 26.48 3.96 -3.29
N ARG A 30 26.11 5.22 -2.99
CA ARG A 30 24.72 5.59 -2.75
C ARG A 30 23.82 5.38 -3.97
N ARG A 31 24.26 5.81 -5.15
CA ARG A 31 23.47 5.66 -6.39
C ARG A 31 23.28 4.19 -6.76
N ILE A 32 24.32 3.38 -6.59
CA ILE A 32 24.27 1.92 -6.78
C ILE A 32 23.27 1.32 -5.79
N SER A 33 23.39 1.64 -4.50
CA SER A 33 22.44 1.18 -3.47
C SER A 33 20.99 1.57 -3.79
N GLN A 34 20.74 2.83 -4.15
CA GLN A 34 19.41 3.30 -4.57
C GLN A 34 18.87 2.52 -5.78
N GLY A 35 19.73 2.27 -6.78
CA GLY A 35 19.37 1.50 -7.97
C GLY A 35 19.04 0.04 -7.64
N VAL A 36 19.89 -0.62 -6.86
CA VAL A 36 19.70 -2.02 -6.44
C VAL A 36 18.41 -2.18 -5.64
N PHE A 37 18.17 -1.36 -4.61
CA PHE A 37 16.95 -1.48 -3.81
C PHE A 37 15.68 -1.09 -4.60
N PHE A 38 15.77 -0.12 -5.52
CA PHE A 38 14.63 0.23 -6.37
C PHE A 38 14.31 -0.88 -7.37
N LEU A 39 15.31 -1.50 -7.99
CA LEU A 39 15.12 -2.64 -8.88
C LEU A 39 14.61 -3.87 -8.12
N LEU A 40 15.13 -4.13 -6.92
CA LEU A 40 14.62 -5.19 -6.04
C LEU A 40 13.15 -4.95 -5.67
N PHE A 41 12.79 -3.70 -5.33
CA PHE A 41 11.41 -3.33 -5.05
C PHE A 41 10.49 -3.60 -6.26
N LEU A 42 10.88 -3.15 -7.46
CA LEU A 42 10.12 -3.40 -8.68
C LEU A 42 10.01 -4.90 -8.98
N PHE A 43 11.11 -5.64 -8.84
CA PHE A 43 11.13 -7.09 -9.00
C PHE A 43 10.13 -7.78 -8.07
N LEU A 44 10.17 -7.51 -6.77
CA LEU A 44 9.24 -8.09 -5.80
C LEU A 44 7.78 -7.67 -6.11
N LEU A 45 7.56 -6.42 -6.49
CA LEU A 45 6.23 -5.93 -6.87
C LEU A 45 5.68 -6.70 -8.09
N PHE A 46 6.48 -6.90 -9.14
CA PHE A 46 6.06 -7.68 -10.32
C PHE A 46 5.84 -9.15 -10.00
N ARG A 47 6.59 -9.71 -9.05
CA ARG A 47 6.40 -11.09 -8.55
C ARG A 47 5.23 -11.21 -7.55
N THR A 48 4.52 -10.12 -7.23
CA THR A 48 3.33 -10.14 -6.37
C THR A 48 2.04 -10.50 -7.13
N GLU A 49 2.15 -11.17 -8.27
CA GLU A 49 1.02 -11.70 -9.04
C GLU A 49 1.13 -13.21 -9.11
N PHE A 50 -0.01 -13.89 -8.97
CA PHE A 50 -0.10 -15.31 -9.25
C PHE A 50 0.02 -15.53 -10.76
N ARG A 51 0.97 -16.37 -11.17
CA ARG A 51 1.25 -16.70 -12.58
C ARG A 51 1.19 -18.20 -12.88
N GLY A 52 0.77 -19.01 -11.90
CA GLY A 52 0.52 -20.43 -12.12
C GLY A 52 -0.82 -20.65 -12.83
N GLU A 53 -0.96 -21.80 -13.49
CA GLU A 53 -2.27 -22.32 -13.89
C GLU A 53 -2.89 -23.05 -12.70
N PHE A 54 -4.21 -22.91 -12.53
CA PHE A 54 -4.96 -23.58 -11.46
C PHE A 54 -5.17 -25.09 -11.72
N ASP A 55 -4.64 -25.61 -12.84
CA ASP A 55 -4.95 -26.94 -13.37
C ASP A 55 -4.06 -28.08 -12.79
N GLN A 56 -3.02 -27.74 -12.02
CA GLN A 56 -2.18 -28.74 -11.36
C GLN A 56 -2.59 -28.91 -9.88
N VAL A 57 -3.39 -29.96 -9.64
CA VAL A 57 -4.05 -30.31 -8.37
C VAL A 57 -3.08 -30.66 -7.22
N SER A 58 -1.76 -30.73 -7.46
CA SER A 58 -0.80 -31.32 -6.50
C SER A 58 0.06 -30.34 -5.70
N GLU A 59 0.08 -29.03 -5.99
CA GLU A 59 0.86 -28.06 -5.20
C GLU A 59 0.01 -26.92 -4.63
N ALA A 60 0.15 -26.67 -3.32
CA ALA A 60 -0.53 -25.58 -2.64
C ALA A 60 -0.17 -24.22 -3.25
N ILE A 61 -1.16 -23.35 -3.44
CA ILE A 61 -1.04 -22.03 -4.07
C ILE A 61 -0.26 -21.11 -3.13
N ARG A 62 1.06 -21.02 -3.34
CA ARG A 62 1.98 -20.22 -2.52
C ARG A 62 2.86 -19.29 -3.34
N LEU A 63 3.24 -18.18 -2.73
CA LEU A 63 4.25 -17.28 -3.32
C LEU A 63 5.67 -17.79 -3.06
N LYS A 64 6.48 -17.82 -4.12
CA LYS A 64 7.90 -18.22 -4.05
C LYS A 64 8.80 -17.16 -3.39
N TYR A 65 8.42 -15.89 -3.42
CA TYR A 65 9.27 -14.76 -3.01
C TYR A 65 8.70 -13.98 -1.83
N PRO A 66 9.54 -13.37 -0.97
CA PRO A 66 9.10 -12.53 0.14
C PRO A 66 8.65 -11.14 -0.35
N VAL A 67 7.45 -11.07 -0.95
CA VAL A 67 6.92 -9.85 -1.58
C VAL A 67 6.57 -8.72 -0.58
N SER A 68 6.39 -9.05 0.70
CA SER A 68 6.12 -8.11 1.78
C SER A 68 7.38 -7.48 2.40
N LEU A 69 8.59 -7.87 1.96
CA LEU A 69 9.86 -7.47 2.58
C LEU A 69 10.00 -5.97 2.84
N PHE A 70 9.67 -5.11 1.86
CA PHE A 70 9.77 -3.66 2.04
C PHE A 70 8.78 -3.10 3.05
N LEU A 71 7.60 -3.72 3.18
CA LEU A 71 6.60 -3.32 4.16
C LEU A 71 6.98 -3.80 5.57
N GLU A 72 7.64 -4.96 5.67
CA GLU A 72 8.15 -5.52 6.94
C GLU A 72 9.36 -4.74 7.48
N MET A 73 10.15 -4.12 6.60
CA MET A 73 11.27 -3.26 6.98
C MET A 73 10.86 -1.84 7.43
N ASP A 74 9.57 -1.50 7.38
CA ASP A 74 9.06 -0.16 7.61
C ASP A 74 8.89 0.17 9.12
N PRO A 75 9.73 1.07 9.69
CA PRO A 75 9.64 1.44 11.10
C PRO A 75 8.36 2.17 11.49
N LEU A 76 7.72 2.92 10.58
CA LEU A 76 6.50 3.64 10.92
C LEU A 76 5.33 2.67 11.04
N VAL A 77 5.21 1.75 10.09
CA VAL A 77 4.23 0.67 10.16
C VAL A 77 4.42 -0.09 11.47
N ALA A 78 5.66 -0.47 11.79
CA ALA A 78 5.97 -1.20 13.01
C ALA A 78 5.50 -0.51 14.30
N VAL A 79 5.86 0.76 14.45
CA VAL A 79 5.50 1.56 15.63
C VAL A 79 4.00 1.81 15.67
N ALA A 80 3.38 2.15 14.54
CA ALA A 80 1.95 2.44 14.48
C ALA A 80 1.09 1.20 14.80
N THR A 81 1.45 0.03 14.25
CA THR A 81 0.72 -1.21 14.54
C THR A 81 0.97 -1.70 15.96
N ALA A 82 2.21 -1.61 16.46
CA ALA A 82 2.49 -1.99 17.85
C ALA A 82 1.72 -1.13 18.85
N LEU A 83 1.54 0.16 18.54
CA LEU A 83 0.78 1.09 19.37
C LEU A 83 -0.74 0.83 19.30
N SER A 84 -1.28 0.43 18.15
CA SER A 84 -2.71 0.20 17.98
C SER A 84 -3.19 -1.15 18.49
N THR A 85 -2.35 -2.19 18.40
CA THR A 85 -2.72 -3.54 18.82
C THR A 85 -2.11 -3.96 20.15
N TYR A 86 -1.21 -3.14 20.72
CA TYR A 86 -0.40 -3.48 21.89
C TYR A 86 0.41 -4.77 21.74
N THR A 87 0.68 -5.19 20.49
CA THR A 87 1.37 -6.44 20.16
C THR A 87 2.39 -6.23 19.03
N LEU A 88 3.53 -6.90 19.11
CA LEU A 88 4.56 -6.89 18.07
C LEU A 88 4.47 -8.16 17.23
N TYR A 89 4.16 -8.01 15.95
CA TYR A 89 4.11 -9.14 15.01
C TYR A 89 5.52 -9.58 14.59
N ASN A 90 5.79 -10.89 14.56
CA ASN A 90 7.14 -11.44 14.35
C ASN A 90 7.86 -10.91 13.10
N ARG A 91 7.13 -10.66 12.00
CA ARG A 91 7.75 -10.19 10.74
C ARG A 91 8.21 -8.73 10.78
N VAL A 92 7.73 -7.97 11.76
CA VAL A 92 8.02 -6.53 11.90
C VAL A 92 9.35 -6.29 12.63
N ILE A 93 10.03 -7.35 13.11
CA ILE A 93 11.35 -7.26 13.75
C ILE A 93 12.41 -6.60 12.84
N LEU A 94 12.32 -6.78 11.52
CA LEU A 94 13.23 -6.14 10.57
C LEU A 94 13.18 -4.60 10.64
N ALA A 95 12.00 -4.03 10.92
CA ALA A 95 11.83 -2.61 11.09
C ALA A 95 12.59 -2.06 12.32
N LEU A 96 12.71 -2.87 13.38
CA LEU A 96 13.50 -2.53 14.57
C LEU A 96 14.99 -2.38 14.22
N VAL A 97 15.52 -3.25 13.36
CA VAL A 97 16.91 -3.17 12.88
C VAL A 97 17.15 -1.84 12.15
N ILE A 98 16.22 -1.41 11.29
CA ILE A 98 16.30 -0.11 10.60
C ILE A 98 16.21 1.06 11.58
N LEU A 99 15.34 0.96 12.58
CA LEU A 99 15.18 1.99 13.62
C LEU A 99 16.46 2.14 14.46
N VAL A 100 17.03 1.02 14.91
CA VAL A 100 18.31 0.98 15.65
C VAL A 100 19.43 1.53 14.77
N GLY A 101 19.55 1.06 13.52
CA GLY A 101 20.53 1.61 12.57
C GLY A 101 20.39 3.12 12.36
N THR A 102 19.17 3.66 12.45
CA THR A 102 18.90 5.10 12.33
C THR A 102 19.41 5.88 13.55
N ILE A 103 19.42 5.27 14.73
CA ILE A 103 20.03 5.84 15.95
C ILE A 103 21.56 5.87 15.84
N PHE A 104 22.19 5.01 15.03
CA PHE A 104 23.65 5.03 14.83
C PHE A 104 24.07 5.92 13.66
N LEU A 105 23.46 5.71 12.50
CA LEU A 105 23.88 6.31 11.23
C LEU A 105 23.11 7.60 10.89
N GLY A 106 21.92 7.81 11.47
CA GLY A 106 20.98 8.87 11.08
C GLY A 106 19.97 8.40 10.05
N ARG A 107 19.32 9.29 9.28
CA ARG A 107 18.26 8.92 8.32
C ARG A 107 18.79 8.25 7.03
N PHE A 108 19.57 7.17 7.16
CA PHE A 108 20.20 6.49 6.02
C PHE A 108 19.17 5.81 5.11
N PHE A 109 18.11 5.23 5.69
CA PHE A 109 17.03 4.56 4.96
C PHE A 109 16.42 5.45 3.86
N CYS A 110 16.10 6.72 4.19
CA CYS A 110 15.51 7.69 3.26
C CYS A 110 16.44 8.07 2.09
N GLY A 111 17.75 7.94 2.29
CA GLY A 111 18.78 8.32 1.32
C GLY A 111 19.27 7.16 0.45
N TRP A 112 19.25 5.93 0.97
CA TRP A 112 19.95 4.78 0.39
C TRP A 112 19.03 3.62 0.00
N ILE A 113 17.96 3.37 0.77
CA ILE A 113 17.13 2.15 0.63
C ILE A 113 15.72 2.46 0.11
N CYS A 114 15.10 3.54 0.59
CA CYS A 114 13.69 3.84 0.33
C CYS A 114 13.39 4.01 -1.17
N PRO A 115 12.52 3.17 -1.78
CA PRO A 115 12.22 3.24 -3.22
C PRO A 115 11.51 4.54 -3.60
N LEU A 116 10.59 5.04 -2.76
CA LEU A 116 9.95 6.34 -2.99
C LEU A 116 10.96 7.50 -2.89
N GLY A 117 11.97 7.37 -2.01
CA GLY A 117 13.06 8.33 -1.91
C GLY A 117 13.90 8.41 -3.19
N THR A 118 14.19 7.26 -3.80
CA THR A 118 14.85 7.17 -5.11
C THR A 118 13.99 7.81 -6.21
N LEU A 119 12.70 7.48 -6.25
CA LEU A 119 11.77 8.04 -7.23
C LEU A 119 11.64 9.57 -7.12
N ASN A 120 11.49 10.10 -5.89
CA ASN A 120 11.45 11.54 -5.65
C ASN A 120 12.75 12.25 -6.06
N GLN A 121 13.91 11.61 -5.85
CA GLN A 121 15.20 12.15 -6.31
C GLN A 121 15.27 12.19 -7.83
N PHE A 122 14.81 11.14 -8.51
CA PHE A 122 14.72 11.08 -9.97
C PHE A 122 13.85 12.22 -10.50
N PHE A 123 12.59 12.35 -10.06
CA PHE A 123 11.70 13.42 -10.49
C PHE A 123 12.19 14.82 -10.13
N SER A 124 12.87 14.99 -9.00
CA SER A 124 13.46 16.29 -8.66
C SER A 124 14.62 16.69 -9.57
N SER A 125 15.28 15.73 -10.21
CA SER A 125 16.41 15.96 -11.13
C SER A 125 15.95 15.99 -12.59
N PHE A 126 14.77 15.41 -12.88
CA PHE A 126 14.16 15.39 -14.20
C PHE A 126 13.43 16.72 -14.47
N ARG A 127 14.01 17.55 -15.34
CA ARG A 127 13.48 18.89 -15.72
C ARG A 127 13.12 19.76 -14.50
N PRO A 128 14.10 20.14 -13.66
CA PRO A 128 13.84 20.99 -12.50
C PRO A 128 13.40 22.39 -12.94
N GLU A 129 12.29 22.86 -12.37
CA GLU A 129 11.72 24.18 -12.67
C GLU A 129 12.54 25.29 -11.99
N SER A 130 12.98 25.03 -10.76
CA SER A 130 13.89 25.89 -10.01
C SER A 130 15.35 25.61 -10.41
N LYS A 131 16.05 26.61 -10.96
CA LYS A 131 17.50 26.56 -11.28
C LYS A 131 18.26 27.67 -10.54
N GLY A 132 19.57 27.50 -10.39
CA GLY A 132 20.46 28.50 -9.78
C GLY A 132 19.98 28.99 -8.41
N ILE A 133 19.80 30.30 -8.26
CA ILE A 133 19.41 30.95 -6.99
C ILE A 133 18.04 30.46 -6.50
N LYS A 134 17.04 30.34 -7.40
CA LYS A 134 15.71 29.82 -7.03
C LYS A 134 15.79 28.42 -6.43
N ARG A 135 16.71 27.57 -6.92
CA ARG A 135 16.94 26.23 -6.36
C ARG A 135 17.57 26.30 -4.97
N ILE A 136 18.55 27.18 -4.78
CA ILE A 136 19.20 27.40 -3.48
C ILE A 136 18.15 27.82 -2.44
N GLU A 137 17.29 28.77 -2.78
CA GLU A 137 16.22 29.25 -1.90
C GLU A 137 15.18 28.15 -1.60
N SER A 138 14.79 27.35 -2.60
CA SER A 138 13.90 26.20 -2.40
C SER A 138 14.50 25.12 -1.49
N ASN A 139 15.84 25.03 -1.45
CA ASN A 139 16.58 24.07 -0.63
C ASN A 139 16.86 24.56 0.79
N ARG A 140 16.58 25.82 1.10
CA ARG A 140 16.62 26.31 2.48
C ARG A 140 15.50 25.69 3.29
N TYR A 141 15.73 25.55 4.59
CA TYR A 141 14.69 25.06 5.48
C TYR A 141 13.54 26.06 5.53
N LYS A 142 12.30 25.56 5.49
CA LYS A 142 11.09 26.38 5.62
C LYS A 142 10.23 25.82 6.75
N ARG A 143 9.57 26.69 7.50
CA ARG A 143 8.74 26.29 8.67
C ARG A 143 7.63 25.29 8.33
N TRP A 144 7.08 25.32 7.11
CA TRP A 144 6.05 24.36 6.67
C TRP A 144 6.59 22.93 6.57
N MET A 145 7.91 22.72 6.46
CA MET A 145 8.51 21.38 6.46
C MET A 145 8.34 20.65 7.80
N ALA A 146 7.93 21.37 8.87
CA ALA A 146 7.55 20.77 10.13
C ALA A 146 6.20 20.02 10.06
N VAL A 147 5.38 20.23 9.02
CA VAL A 147 4.04 19.62 8.86
C VAL A 147 4.09 18.09 8.96
N LYS A 148 5.08 17.42 8.36
CA LYS A 148 5.25 15.96 8.49
C LYS A 148 5.33 15.44 9.92
N TYR A 149 5.85 16.24 10.86
CA TYR A 149 5.92 15.85 12.27
C TYR A 149 4.55 15.96 12.92
N TYR A 150 3.78 17.00 12.60
CA TYR A 150 2.40 17.14 13.06
C TYR A 150 1.49 16.04 12.49
N ILE A 151 1.66 15.68 11.20
CA ILE A 151 1.00 14.51 10.59
C ILE A 151 1.36 13.23 11.35
N LEU A 152 2.65 12.99 11.63
CA LEU A 152 3.09 11.83 12.41
C LEU A 152 2.42 11.78 13.78
N PHE A 153 2.42 12.87 14.55
CA PHE A 153 1.81 12.91 15.87
C PHE A 153 0.29 12.73 15.83
N GLY A 154 -0.39 13.24 14.80
CA GLY A 154 -1.81 12.96 14.58
C GLY A 154 -2.09 11.48 14.32
N PHE A 155 -1.27 10.81 13.48
CA PHE A 155 -1.39 9.38 13.27
C PHE A 155 -1.05 8.54 14.51
N ILE A 156 -0.09 8.98 15.34
CA ILE A 156 0.19 8.36 16.64
C ILE A 156 -1.03 8.50 17.57
N GLY A 157 -1.69 9.66 17.59
CA GLY A 157 -2.92 9.86 18.36
C GLY A 157 -4.07 8.93 17.93
N LEU A 158 -4.23 8.71 16.63
CA LEU A 158 -5.18 7.73 16.08
C LEU A 158 -4.80 6.29 16.44
N ALA A 159 -3.51 5.95 16.29
CA ALA A 159 -3.02 4.61 16.60
C ALA A 159 -3.20 4.27 18.09
N ALA A 160 -2.99 5.24 19.00
CA ALA A 160 -3.22 5.06 20.43
C ALA A 160 -4.69 4.70 20.77
N LEU A 161 -5.64 5.07 19.91
CA LEU A 161 -7.05 4.71 20.05
C LEU A 161 -7.47 3.54 19.14
N THR A 162 -6.54 2.65 18.78
CA THR A 162 -6.76 1.43 17.98
C THR A 162 -7.06 1.63 16.48
N SER A 163 -6.65 2.75 15.88
CA SER A 163 -6.80 2.97 14.42
C SER A 163 -5.49 3.27 13.72
N VAL A 164 -5.03 2.40 12.82
CA VAL A 164 -3.79 2.62 12.06
C VAL A 164 -4.08 3.35 10.77
N GLN A 165 -3.92 4.68 10.78
CA GLN A 165 -4.07 5.53 9.59
C GLN A 165 -2.74 5.92 8.94
N ALA A 166 -1.61 5.61 9.59
CA ALA A 166 -0.27 5.94 9.12
C ALA A 166 0.02 5.42 7.69
N GLY A 167 -0.54 4.28 7.32
CA GLY A 167 -0.38 3.67 5.99
C GLY A 167 -0.95 4.50 4.82
N LEU A 168 -1.77 5.53 5.09
CA LEU A 168 -2.25 6.43 4.02
C LEU A 168 -1.13 7.27 3.41
N LEU A 169 -0.21 7.76 4.24
CA LEU A 169 0.88 8.66 3.86
C LEU A 169 2.27 8.06 4.14
N ASP A 170 2.35 6.83 4.64
CA ASP A 170 3.62 6.14 4.70
C ASP A 170 4.18 5.94 3.27
N PRO A 171 5.45 6.28 3.01
CA PRO A 171 6.03 6.19 1.68
C PRO A 171 5.97 4.79 1.04
N ILE A 172 6.03 3.69 1.79
CA ILE A 172 6.08 2.34 1.22
C ILE A 172 4.67 1.84 0.86
N PRO A 173 3.67 1.78 1.77
CA PRO A 173 2.29 1.47 1.42
C PRO A 173 1.72 2.45 0.38
N PHE A 174 2.04 3.74 0.45
CA PHE A 174 1.61 4.72 -0.55
C PHE A 174 2.15 4.39 -1.95
N LEU A 175 3.43 4.05 -2.05
CA LEU A 175 4.05 3.67 -3.32
C LEU A 175 3.46 2.36 -3.86
N VAL A 176 3.40 1.32 -3.02
CA VAL A 176 2.86 0.00 -3.43
C VAL A 176 1.41 0.16 -3.89
N ARG A 177 0.55 0.82 -3.10
CA ARG A 177 -0.86 1.04 -3.45
C ARG A 177 -1.01 1.77 -4.77
N SER A 178 -0.27 2.86 -4.97
CA SER A 178 -0.37 3.67 -6.20
C SER A 178 0.10 2.90 -7.43
N LEU A 179 1.19 2.15 -7.31
CA LEU A 179 1.68 1.32 -8.41
C LEU A 179 0.73 0.16 -8.71
N SER A 180 0.29 -0.57 -7.69
CA SER A 180 -0.56 -1.76 -7.83
C SER A 180 -1.95 -1.45 -8.37
N THR A 181 -2.60 -0.40 -7.86
CA THR A 181 -4.03 -0.13 -8.16
C THR A 181 -4.26 0.86 -9.29
N SER A 182 -3.21 1.56 -9.75
CA SER A 182 -3.36 2.62 -10.75
C SER A 182 -2.32 2.54 -11.86
N ILE A 183 -1.03 2.70 -11.52
CA ILE A 183 0.03 2.85 -12.55
C ILE A 183 0.23 1.55 -13.34
N LEU A 184 0.35 0.40 -12.68
CA LEU A 184 0.58 -0.88 -13.36
C LEU A 184 -0.62 -1.31 -14.23
N PRO A 185 -1.88 -1.24 -13.76
CA PRO A 185 -3.04 -1.43 -14.63
C PRO A 185 -3.08 -0.48 -15.83
N ALA A 186 -2.76 0.80 -15.64
CA ALA A 186 -2.74 1.77 -16.74
C ALA A 186 -1.64 1.45 -17.77
N VAL A 187 -0.44 1.09 -17.30
CA VAL A 187 0.68 0.67 -18.17
C VAL A 187 0.33 -0.63 -18.89
N SER A 188 -0.26 -1.62 -18.22
CA SER A 188 -0.62 -2.89 -18.86
C SER A 188 -1.70 -2.70 -19.92
N MET A 189 -2.68 -1.84 -19.68
CA MET A 189 -3.69 -1.45 -20.66
C MET A 189 -3.08 -0.75 -21.87
N ALA A 190 -2.20 0.24 -21.65
CA ALA A 190 -1.53 0.96 -22.72
C ALA A 190 -0.63 0.03 -23.58
N VAL A 191 0.11 -0.87 -22.93
CA VAL A 191 0.96 -1.85 -23.61
C VAL A 191 0.13 -2.82 -24.44
N ARG A 192 -0.97 -3.38 -23.88
CA ARG A 192 -1.89 -4.25 -24.62
C ARG A 192 -2.45 -3.55 -25.85
N HIS A 193 -2.98 -2.34 -25.69
CA HIS A 193 -3.53 -1.58 -26.81
C HIS A 193 -2.49 -1.28 -27.90
N GLY A 194 -1.25 -0.98 -27.50
CA GLY A 194 -0.13 -0.80 -28.44
C GLY A 194 0.21 -2.08 -29.20
N LEU A 195 0.29 -3.22 -28.50
CA LEU A 195 0.54 -4.52 -29.13
C LEU A 195 -0.61 -4.97 -30.04
N ASP A 196 -1.85 -4.78 -29.62
CA ASP A 196 -3.05 -5.08 -30.42
C ASP A 196 -3.07 -4.26 -31.71
N SER A 197 -2.69 -2.98 -31.62
CA SER A 197 -2.58 -2.10 -32.79
C SER A 197 -1.49 -2.56 -33.76
N LEU A 198 -0.37 -3.08 -33.25
CA LEU A 198 0.70 -3.67 -34.08
C LEU A 198 0.26 -4.98 -34.71
N TYR A 199 -0.45 -5.82 -33.97
CA TYR A 199 -0.99 -7.09 -34.45
C TYR A 199 -2.04 -6.89 -35.54
N ALA A 200 -2.90 -5.86 -35.40
CA ALA A 200 -3.90 -5.47 -36.38
C ALA A 200 -3.30 -4.84 -37.66
N SER A 201 -1.99 -4.60 -37.71
CA SER A 201 -1.33 -4.09 -38.91
C SER A 201 -1.16 -5.21 -39.95
N ASN A 202 -1.33 -4.89 -41.24
CA ASN A 202 -1.17 -5.85 -42.35
C ASN A 202 0.31 -6.16 -42.69
N ILE A 203 1.25 -5.87 -41.79
CA ILE A 203 2.69 -6.03 -42.02
C ILE A 203 3.19 -7.22 -41.19
N ALA A 204 3.59 -8.31 -41.85
CA ALA A 204 4.03 -9.54 -41.20
C ALA A 204 5.18 -9.33 -40.19
N ALA A 205 6.10 -8.40 -40.45
CA ALA A 205 7.18 -8.06 -39.53
C ALA A 205 6.67 -7.45 -38.21
N LEU A 206 5.62 -6.61 -38.28
CA LEU A 206 5.02 -6.00 -37.08
C LEU A 206 4.20 -7.02 -36.29
N GLN A 207 3.55 -7.96 -36.96
CA GLN A 207 2.84 -9.07 -36.31
C GLN A 207 3.81 -10.00 -35.55
N ALA A 208 4.93 -10.39 -36.18
CA ALA A 208 5.95 -11.20 -35.53
C ALA A 208 6.58 -10.49 -34.31
N LEU A 209 6.78 -9.17 -34.40
CA LEU A 209 7.22 -8.34 -33.26
C LEU A 209 6.16 -8.28 -32.16
N ALA A 210 4.88 -8.18 -32.50
CA ALA A 210 3.79 -8.17 -31.53
C ALA A 210 3.68 -9.52 -30.78
N ASP A 211 3.78 -10.66 -31.48
CA ASP A 211 3.74 -11.99 -30.86
C ASP A 211 4.93 -12.24 -29.93
N THR A 212 6.12 -11.87 -30.37
CA THR A 212 7.34 -11.91 -29.54
C THR A 212 7.19 -10.98 -28.34
N GLY A 213 6.64 -9.78 -28.53
CA GLY A 213 6.32 -8.84 -27.47
C GLY A 213 5.35 -9.44 -26.46
N TYR A 214 4.26 -10.06 -26.92
CA TYR A 214 3.25 -10.68 -26.07
C TYR A 214 3.82 -11.81 -25.22
N SER A 215 4.60 -12.73 -25.81
CA SER A 215 5.21 -13.84 -25.08
C SER A 215 6.19 -13.38 -24.00
N VAL A 216 7.08 -12.44 -24.31
CA VAL A 216 8.07 -11.91 -23.37
C VAL A 216 7.40 -11.08 -22.25
N LEU A 217 6.43 -10.24 -22.62
CA LEU A 217 5.77 -9.35 -21.68
C LEU A 217 4.79 -10.11 -20.78
N ARG A 218 4.07 -11.13 -21.27
CA ARG A 218 3.21 -11.99 -20.43
C ARG A 218 4.02 -12.75 -19.38
N GLY A 219 5.26 -13.12 -19.70
CA GLY A 219 6.18 -13.74 -18.73
C GLY A 219 6.69 -12.80 -17.64
N ASN A 220 6.66 -11.48 -17.84
CA ASN A 220 7.37 -10.51 -17.00
C ASN A 220 6.51 -9.34 -16.47
N LEU A 221 5.79 -8.62 -17.34
CA LEU A 221 5.15 -7.34 -17.04
C LEU A 221 3.62 -7.36 -17.18
N LEU A 222 3.08 -8.05 -18.18
CA LEU A 222 1.63 -8.12 -18.44
C LEU A 222 1.00 -9.15 -17.51
N SER A 223 0.10 -8.70 -16.64
CA SER A 223 -0.78 -9.57 -15.86
C SER A 223 -1.59 -10.47 -16.78
N TYR A 224 -1.86 -11.71 -16.38
CA TYR A 224 -2.64 -12.67 -17.16
C TYR A 224 -4.05 -12.13 -17.48
N ARG A 225 -4.73 -11.56 -16.47
CA ARG A 225 -6.01 -10.86 -16.63
C ARG A 225 -5.83 -9.34 -16.52
N PRO A 226 -6.57 -8.53 -17.30
CA PRO A 226 -6.67 -7.09 -17.07
C PRO A 226 -7.20 -6.84 -15.65
N GLN A 227 -6.49 -6.03 -14.87
CA GLN A 227 -6.92 -5.65 -13.53
C GLN A 227 -7.56 -4.26 -13.58
N TYR A 228 -8.67 -4.07 -12.88
CA TYR A 228 -9.34 -2.79 -12.76
C TYR A 228 -9.70 -2.53 -11.28
N TYR A 229 -9.68 -1.25 -10.89
CA TYR A 229 -9.94 -0.86 -9.50
C TYR A 229 -10.82 0.38 -9.38
N ASN A 230 -11.82 0.33 -8.49
CA ASN A 230 -12.84 1.40 -8.33
C ASN A 230 -12.27 2.78 -7.96
N ALA A 231 -11.08 2.84 -7.34
CA ALA A 231 -10.41 4.08 -6.92
C ALA A 231 -9.12 4.39 -7.71
N ALA A 232 -8.87 3.66 -8.82
CA ALA A 232 -7.60 3.73 -9.56
C ALA A 232 -7.24 5.16 -9.98
N PHE A 233 -8.21 5.90 -10.53
CA PHE A 233 -7.97 7.27 -11.01
C PHE A 233 -7.57 8.22 -9.87
N VAL A 234 -8.34 8.24 -8.77
CA VAL A 234 -8.08 9.14 -7.64
C VAL A 234 -6.73 8.84 -6.98
N ILE A 235 -6.43 7.57 -6.75
CA ILE A 235 -5.15 7.14 -6.17
C ILE A 235 -3.99 7.54 -7.09
N GLY A 236 -4.13 7.29 -8.40
CA GLY A 236 -3.13 7.66 -9.40
C GLY A 236 -2.91 9.17 -9.50
N ALA A 237 -3.99 9.96 -9.52
CA ALA A 237 -3.93 11.41 -9.58
C ALA A 237 -3.21 12.01 -8.37
N ILE A 238 -3.49 11.50 -7.16
CA ILE A 238 -2.79 11.91 -5.93
C ILE A 238 -1.30 11.60 -6.05
N PHE A 239 -0.94 10.38 -6.48
CA PHE A 239 0.44 9.96 -6.66
C PHE A 239 1.20 10.82 -7.67
N LEU A 240 0.63 11.01 -8.86
CA LEU A 240 1.23 11.83 -9.93
C LEU A 240 1.39 13.28 -9.50
N THR A 241 0.41 13.84 -8.78
CA THR A 241 0.50 15.19 -8.23
C THR A 241 1.72 15.33 -7.32
N PHE A 242 1.93 14.40 -6.38
CA PHE A 242 3.12 14.42 -5.54
C PHE A 242 4.42 14.24 -6.33
N MET A 243 4.43 13.40 -7.37
CA MET A 243 5.60 13.25 -8.25
C MET A 243 5.93 14.56 -8.98
N VAL A 244 4.93 15.27 -9.51
CA VAL A 244 5.11 16.55 -10.19
C VAL A 244 5.61 17.64 -9.24
N LEU A 245 5.10 17.69 -8.00
CA LEU A 245 5.53 18.68 -7.00
C LEU A 245 7.04 18.60 -6.69
N ASN A 246 7.68 17.45 -6.89
CA ASN A 246 9.13 17.30 -6.72
C ASN A 246 9.97 18.15 -7.71
N ARG A 247 9.37 18.59 -8.83
CA ARG A 247 10.04 19.46 -9.81
C ARG A 247 10.26 20.88 -9.28
N PHE A 248 9.34 21.36 -8.44
CA PHE A 248 9.39 22.69 -7.82
C PHE A 248 10.23 22.68 -6.54
N ILE A 249 10.04 21.67 -5.69
CA ILE A 249 10.77 21.51 -4.43
C ILE A 249 11.40 20.12 -4.43
N THR A 250 12.73 20.05 -4.36
CA THR A 250 13.44 18.75 -4.28
C THR A 250 12.87 17.89 -3.16
N ARG A 251 12.49 16.65 -3.49
CA ARG A 251 11.97 15.68 -2.52
C ARG A 251 10.84 16.26 -1.67
N PHE A 252 9.88 16.94 -2.30
CA PHE A 252 8.74 17.60 -1.66
C PHE A 252 8.06 16.70 -0.62
N TRP A 253 7.73 15.46 -1.01
CA TRP A 253 7.10 14.48 -0.13
C TRP A 253 7.93 14.19 1.12
N CYS A 254 9.23 13.87 0.96
CA CYS A 254 10.11 13.55 2.08
C CYS A 254 10.36 14.74 3.02
N ARG A 255 10.32 15.97 2.49
CA ARG A 255 10.53 17.19 3.28
C ARG A 255 9.28 17.68 4.00
N GLY A 256 8.11 17.51 3.38
CA GLY A 256 6.88 18.17 3.82
C GLY A 256 5.80 17.26 4.42
N VAL A 257 5.66 16.04 3.90
CA VAL A 257 4.45 15.21 4.13
C VAL A 257 4.80 13.89 4.81
N CYS A 258 5.93 13.28 4.47
CA CYS A 258 6.30 11.91 4.84
C CYS A 258 6.40 11.70 6.37
N PRO A 259 5.46 10.97 7.01
CA PRO A 259 5.48 10.69 8.44
C PRO A 259 6.63 9.74 8.81
N LEU A 260 6.99 8.79 7.94
CA LEU A 260 8.16 7.92 8.18
C LEU A 260 9.45 8.73 8.24
N GLY A 261 9.60 9.70 7.33
CA GLY A 261 10.72 10.63 7.36
C GLY A 261 10.76 11.41 8.67
N ALA A 262 9.62 11.90 9.15
CA ALA A 262 9.50 12.57 10.43
C ALA A 262 9.97 11.68 11.59
N LEU A 263 9.45 10.44 11.66
CA LEU A 263 9.81 9.43 12.67
C LEU A 263 11.31 9.21 12.67
N MET A 264 11.89 8.91 11.51
CA MET A 264 13.32 8.65 11.37
C MET A 264 14.20 9.81 11.85
N GLY A 265 13.74 11.07 11.81
CA GLY A 265 14.56 12.17 12.38
C GLY A 265 14.17 12.66 13.75
N LEU A 266 13.09 12.13 14.33
CA LEU A 266 12.99 12.09 15.78
C LEU A 266 14.07 11.14 16.33
N PHE A 267 14.35 10.03 15.65
CA PHE A 267 15.40 9.09 16.07
C PHE A 267 16.83 9.50 15.65
N SER A 268 17.00 10.15 14.50
CA SER A 268 18.33 10.55 14.03
C SER A 268 19.00 11.66 14.86
N ARG A 269 18.32 12.26 15.86
CA ARG A 269 18.93 13.26 16.75
C ARG A 269 20.03 12.65 17.63
N TRP A 270 19.93 11.35 17.89
CA TRP A 270 20.91 10.57 18.65
C TRP A 270 22.00 9.97 17.77
N ALA A 271 21.97 10.21 16.46
CA ALA A 271 22.94 9.64 15.53
C ALA A 271 24.38 9.99 15.90
N ILE A 272 25.20 8.94 15.97
CA ILE A 272 26.64 9.02 16.23
C ILE A 272 27.35 9.60 15.00
N LEU A 273 26.91 9.21 13.81
CA LEU A 273 27.37 9.80 12.56
C LEU A 273 26.84 11.23 12.42
N GLY A 274 27.75 12.19 12.31
CA GLY A 274 27.40 13.60 12.19
C GLY A 274 28.33 14.38 11.27
N MET A 275 27.93 15.61 10.96
CA MET A 275 28.66 16.53 10.09
C MET A 275 29.53 17.46 10.93
N GLU A 276 30.83 17.44 10.69
CA GLU A 276 31.80 18.42 11.16
C GLU A 276 31.97 19.51 10.09
N LYS A 277 32.06 20.77 10.52
CA LYS A 277 32.18 21.93 9.64
C LYS A 277 33.34 22.79 10.09
N GLU A 278 34.24 23.12 9.19
CA GLU A 278 35.34 24.06 9.46
C GLU A 278 34.98 25.45 8.95
N HIS A 279 34.32 26.24 9.81
CA HIS A 279 33.72 27.53 9.46
C HIS A 279 34.72 28.53 8.86
N ALA A 280 35.97 28.53 9.34
CA ALA A 280 37.03 29.45 8.89
C ALA A 280 37.36 29.29 7.40
N ARG A 281 37.19 28.10 6.83
CA ARG A 281 37.50 27.80 5.42
C ARG A 281 36.32 28.00 4.47
N CYS A 282 35.16 28.46 4.96
CA CYS A 282 33.94 28.57 4.16
C CYS A 282 33.78 29.96 3.52
N ASP A 283 33.70 29.99 2.18
CA ASP A 283 33.51 31.19 1.36
C ASP A 283 32.05 31.44 0.93
N ASP A 284 31.09 30.73 1.52
CA ASP A 284 29.65 30.79 1.21
C ASP A 284 29.27 30.62 -0.28
N CYS A 285 30.03 29.83 -1.04
CA CYS A 285 29.75 29.57 -2.46
C CYS A 285 28.41 28.85 -2.76
N ASN A 286 27.68 28.39 -1.73
CA ASN A 286 26.35 27.78 -1.80
C ASN A 286 26.18 26.50 -2.66
N ARG A 287 27.27 25.90 -3.16
CA ARG A 287 27.23 24.62 -3.92
C ARG A 287 26.62 23.47 -3.10
N CYS A 288 26.96 23.40 -1.81
CA CYS A 288 26.42 22.40 -0.91
C CYS A 288 24.89 22.54 -0.72
N LEU A 289 24.38 23.78 -0.67
CA LEU A 289 22.95 24.05 -0.54
C LEU A 289 22.21 23.84 -1.87
N LEU A 290 22.82 24.19 -3.01
CA LEU A 290 22.27 23.96 -4.35
C LEU A 290 21.93 22.47 -4.59
N HIS A 291 22.77 21.55 -4.11
CA HIS A 291 22.58 20.11 -4.26
C HIS A 291 22.08 19.40 -2.97
N CYS A 292 21.65 20.18 -1.97
CA CYS A 292 21.08 19.63 -0.76
C CYS A 292 19.73 18.97 -1.05
N GLN A 293 19.58 17.72 -0.62
CA GLN A 293 18.36 16.93 -0.83
C GLN A 293 17.42 16.94 0.39
N GLY A 294 17.93 17.27 1.58
CA GLY A 294 17.13 17.26 2.82
C GLY A 294 16.68 18.62 3.34
N ALA A 295 17.09 19.74 2.74
CA ALA A 295 16.97 21.08 3.35
C ALA A 295 17.62 21.16 4.75
N CYS A 296 18.77 20.51 4.92
CA CYS A 296 19.48 20.42 6.19
C CYS A 296 20.47 21.57 6.47
N GLU A 297 20.53 22.57 5.58
CA GLU A 297 21.43 23.74 5.68
C GLU A 297 22.91 23.34 5.88
N PRO A 298 23.53 22.68 4.88
CA PRO A 298 24.90 22.18 4.99
C PRO A 298 25.98 23.27 4.89
N GLN A 299 25.61 24.53 4.66
CA GLN A 299 26.55 25.66 4.56
C GLN A 299 27.42 25.75 5.81
N GLY A 300 28.67 26.23 5.65
CA GLY A 300 29.59 26.40 6.76
C GLY A 300 28.97 27.27 7.84
N LYS A 301 28.63 28.53 7.57
CA LYS A 301 28.25 29.53 8.57
C LYS A 301 26.86 29.38 9.21
N VAL A 302 26.09 28.34 8.86
CA VAL A 302 24.73 28.09 9.35
C VAL A 302 24.69 26.78 10.16
N PRO A 303 23.94 26.69 11.27
CA PRO A 303 23.88 25.45 12.03
C PRO A 303 23.20 24.33 11.23
N TRP A 304 23.67 23.10 11.42
CA TRP A 304 23.20 21.95 10.67
C TRP A 304 21.93 21.34 11.27
N ARG A 305 20.91 21.14 10.44
CA ARG A 305 19.68 20.43 10.83
C ARG A 305 19.85 18.94 10.58
N GLN A 306 20.46 18.23 11.53
CA GLN A 306 20.70 16.79 11.45
C GLN A 306 19.41 16.00 11.22
N ALA A 307 18.33 16.38 11.91
CA ALA A 307 17.04 15.74 11.74
C ALA A 307 16.61 15.75 10.27
N GLU A 308 16.89 16.80 9.49
CA GLU A 308 16.46 16.88 8.08
C GLU A 308 17.44 16.23 7.08
N CYS A 309 18.62 15.83 7.52
CA CYS A 309 19.63 15.28 6.63
C CYS A 309 19.31 13.85 6.18
N HIS A 310 19.16 13.63 4.87
CA HIS A 310 19.00 12.29 4.27
C HIS A 310 20.33 11.55 4.01
N LEU A 311 21.46 12.04 4.55
CA LEU A 311 22.78 11.42 4.37
C LEU A 311 23.12 11.12 2.89
N CYS A 312 22.86 12.09 2.02
CA CYS A 312 23.14 11.96 0.59
C CYS A 312 24.61 12.19 0.22
N PHE A 313 25.40 12.76 1.14
CA PHE A 313 26.82 13.13 1.00
C PHE A 313 27.16 14.08 -0.17
N ASN A 314 26.16 14.64 -0.87
CA ASN A 314 26.38 15.58 -1.96
C ASN A 314 27.20 16.80 -1.49
N CYS A 315 26.89 17.34 -0.30
CA CYS A 315 27.55 18.52 0.24
C CYS A 315 29.04 18.34 0.50
N GLN A 316 29.45 17.18 1.02
CA GLN A 316 30.87 16.83 1.20
C GLN A 316 31.57 16.69 -0.15
N SER A 317 30.96 15.97 -1.10
CA SER A 317 31.58 15.67 -2.39
C SER A 317 31.73 16.84 -3.38
N LEU A 318 30.98 17.93 -3.15
CA LEU A 318 30.92 19.10 -4.04
C LEU A 318 31.55 20.35 -3.41
N CYS A 319 32.06 20.25 -2.18
CA CYS A 319 32.71 21.35 -1.51
C CYS A 319 34.13 21.53 -2.10
N PRO A 320 34.47 22.69 -2.68
CA PRO A 320 35.80 22.91 -3.24
C PRO A 320 36.89 23.05 -2.17
N HIS A 321 36.51 23.45 -0.95
CA HIS A 321 37.43 23.73 0.16
C HIS A 321 37.45 22.63 1.23
N ASP A 322 36.79 21.49 0.97
CA ASP A 322 36.65 20.35 1.91
C ASP A 322 36.21 20.74 3.34
N VAL A 323 35.38 21.79 3.45
CA VAL A 323 34.85 22.35 4.70
C VAL A 323 33.96 21.36 5.46
N ILE A 324 33.30 20.46 4.74
CA ILE A 324 32.24 19.60 5.27
C ILE A 324 32.74 18.15 5.29
N GLN A 325 32.81 17.55 6.47
CA GLN A 325 33.18 16.15 6.62
C GLN A 325 32.17 15.40 7.49
N PHE A 326 31.81 14.19 7.10
CA PHE A 326 31.01 13.30 7.96
C PHE A 326 31.95 12.37 8.72
N LYS A 327 31.85 12.38 10.05
CA LYS A 327 32.64 11.55 10.96
C LYS A 327 31.74 10.92 12.02
N PHE A 328 32.17 9.77 12.52
CA PHE A 328 31.62 9.23 13.76
C PHE A 328 32.15 10.07 14.92
N PHE A 329 31.26 10.48 15.83
CA PHE A 329 31.61 11.36 16.96
C PHE A 329 32.26 12.69 16.51
N PRO A 330 31.55 13.55 15.74
CA PRO A 330 32.10 14.82 15.30
C PRO A 330 32.40 15.75 16.49
N LYS A 331 33.44 16.58 16.39
CA LYS A 331 33.70 17.65 17.35
C LYS A 331 32.59 18.69 17.25
N LEU A 332 31.79 18.80 18.31
CA LEU A 332 30.65 19.73 18.37
C LEU A 332 31.14 21.12 18.77
N GLU A 333 31.70 21.87 17.82
CA GLU A 333 31.90 23.31 18.00
C GLU A 333 30.54 24.05 18.22
N PRO A 334 30.50 25.18 18.94
CA PRO A 334 29.26 25.88 19.31
C PRO A 334 28.40 26.40 18.13
N ARG A 335 28.84 26.25 16.87
CA ARG A 335 28.08 26.54 15.64
C ARG A 335 27.75 25.31 14.78
N THR A 336 28.19 24.11 15.17
CA THR A 336 27.70 22.82 14.64
C THR A 336 26.54 22.25 15.47
N VAL A 337 25.89 23.10 16.29
CA VAL A 337 24.75 22.75 17.14
C VAL A 337 23.68 22.04 16.31
N ARG A 338 23.43 20.79 16.70
CA ARG A 338 22.33 19.97 16.18
C ARG A 338 21.03 20.69 16.49
N ILE A 339 20.46 21.36 15.49
CA ILE A 339 19.16 22.00 15.69
C ILE A 339 18.11 20.90 15.84
N LYS A 340 17.45 20.87 17.00
CA LYS A 340 16.27 20.04 17.23
C LYS A 340 15.18 20.41 16.20
N PRO A 341 14.32 19.47 15.78
CA PRO A 341 13.16 19.81 14.97
C PRO A 341 12.40 21.00 15.60
N ASP A 342 12.07 22.00 14.77
CA ASP A 342 11.36 23.21 15.20
C ASP A 342 9.89 22.88 15.48
N LEU A 343 9.64 22.27 16.64
CA LEU A 343 8.34 21.81 17.10
C LEU A 343 7.86 22.68 18.24
N LYS A 344 6.71 23.34 18.02
CA LYS A 344 6.02 24.05 19.10
C LYS A 344 5.25 23.02 19.93
N ARG A 345 5.51 22.94 21.24
CA ARG A 345 4.85 22.01 22.18
C ARG A 345 3.32 22.03 22.03
N ARG A 346 2.73 23.23 21.97
CA ARG A 346 1.29 23.44 21.77
C ARG A 346 0.77 22.74 20.50
N ARG A 347 1.47 22.88 19.37
CA ARG A 347 1.06 22.26 18.10
C ARG A 347 1.19 20.74 18.10
N VAL A 348 2.17 20.19 18.81
CA VAL A 348 2.31 18.74 18.97
C VAL A 348 1.11 18.18 19.75
N ILE A 349 0.75 18.82 20.86
CA ILE A 349 -0.42 18.44 21.67
C ILE A 349 -1.70 18.57 20.84
N GLU A 350 -1.87 19.69 20.12
CA GLU A 350 -3.00 19.90 19.20
C GLU A 350 -3.08 18.80 18.13
N SER A 351 -1.94 18.35 17.59
CA SER A 351 -1.91 17.30 16.57
C SER A 351 -2.31 15.94 17.13
N VAL A 352 -1.80 15.56 18.30
CA VAL A 352 -2.19 14.32 18.99
C VAL A 352 -3.68 14.36 19.35
N ALA A 353 -4.14 15.46 19.95
CA ALA A 353 -5.53 15.65 20.31
C ALA A 353 -6.46 15.62 19.08
N ALA A 354 -6.07 16.27 17.97
CA ALA A 354 -6.81 16.19 16.72
C ALA A 354 -6.92 14.76 16.19
N GLY A 355 -5.84 13.97 16.28
CA GLY A 355 -5.87 12.54 15.96
C GLY A 355 -6.84 11.76 16.85
N MET A 356 -6.78 11.97 18.17
CA MET A 356 -7.67 11.31 19.13
C MET A 356 -9.15 11.69 18.93
N ILE A 357 -9.44 12.95 18.64
CA ILE A 357 -10.81 13.45 18.38
C ILE A 357 -11.32 12.99 17.01
N ALA A 358 -10.44 12.82 16.02
CA ALA A 358 -10.83 12.38 14.69
C ALA A 358 -11.42 10.96 14.69
N LEU A 359 -10.97 10.06 15.57
CA LEU A 359 -11.48 8.69 15.59
C LEU A 359 -12.97 8.58 15.93
N PRO A 360 -13.49 9.14 17.05
CA PRO A 360 -14.92 9.09 17.33
C PRO A 360 -15.73 9.77 16.23
N LEU A 361 -15.20 10.81 15.57
CA LEU A 361 -15.85 11.40 14.39
C LEU A 361 -15.91 10.40 13.23
N PHE A 362 -14.83 9.68 12.93
CA PHE A 362 -14.83 8.64 11.91
C PHE A 362 -15.81 7.51 12.24
N ARG A 363 -15.86 7.07 13.50
CA ARG A 363 -16.76 5.99 13.95
C ARG A 363 -18.22 6.43 14.10
N SER A 364 -18.47 7.74 14.24
CA SER A 364 -19.83 8.31 14.20
C SER A 364 -20.41 8.35 12.78
N SER A 365 -19.57 8.22 11.74
CA SER A 365 -20.05 8.08 10.37
C SER A 365 -20.69 6.71 10.15
N LEU A 366 -21.73 6.65 9.31
CA LEU A 366 -22.45 5.42 8.95
C LEU A 366 -21.46 4.37 8.41
N GLY A 367 -21.22 3.29 9.15
CA GLY A 367 -20.32 2.21 8.71
C GLY A 367 -19.89 1.20 9.77
N LEU A 368 -19.71 1.63 11.04
CA LEU A 368 -19.13 0.76 12.09
C LEU A 368 -20.11 0.34 13.20
N ALA A 369 -21.08 1.17 13.62
CA ALA A 369 -21.73 0.97 14.92
C ALA A 369 -23.11 0.28 14.95
N LYS A 370 -23.89 0.23 13.85
CA LYS A 370 -25.26 -0.38 13.91
C LYS A 370 -25.79 -0.99 12.61
N ASN A 371 -25.52 -0.36 11.46
CA ASN A 371 -25.88 -0.89 10.14
C ASN A 371 -24.59 -1.20 9.37
N ARG A 372 -24.02 -2.39 9.59
CA ARG A 372 -22.90 -2.87 8.77
C ARG A 372 -23.35 -2.90 7.32
N ASN A 373 -22.56 -2.35 6.41
CA ASN A 373 -22.88 -2.43 4.99
C ASN A 373 -22.88 -3.93 4.59
N PRO A 374 -24.01 -4.48 4.09
CA PRO A 374 -24.11 -5.91 3.77
C PRO A 374 -23.10 -6.35 2.70
N ARG A 375 -22.62 -5.42 1.86
CA ARG A 375 -21.64 -5.68 0.81
C ARG A 375 -20.20 -5.57 1.28
N LEU A 376 -19.94 -5.19 2.53
CA LEU A 376 -18.60 -5.14 3.09
C LEU A 376 -18.13 -6.57 3.44
N ILE A 377 -17.72 -7.30 2.42
CA ILE A 377 -17.15 -8.64 2.52
C ILE A 377 -15.63 -8.50 2.55
N ARG A 378 -14.97 -9.06 3.56
CA ARG A 378 -13.50 -9.02 3.69
C ARG A 378 -12.86 -10.31 3.16
N PRO A 379 -11.58 -10.28 2.76
CA PRO A 379 -10.86 -11.50 2.38
C PRO A 379 -10.87 -12.58 3.46
N PRO A 380 -10.78 -13.86 3.10
CA PRO A 380 -10.72 -14.95 4.08
C PRO A 380 -9.51 -14.78 5.01
N GLY A 381 -9.69 -15.10 6.29
CA GLY A 381 -8.67 -14.88 7.32
C GLY A 381 -8.60 -13.44 7.86
N SER A 382 -9.44 -12.52 7.39
CA SER A 382 -9.53 -11.17 7.97
C SER A 382 -10.07 -11.22 9.40
N LEU A 383 -9.48 -10.43 10.29
CA LEU A 383 -9.95 -10.27 11.66
C LEU A 383 -11.30 -9.54 11.73
N GLU A 384 -11.91 -9.50 12.92
CA GLU A 384 -13.09 -8.68 13.17
C GLU A 384 -12.83 -7.21 12.82
N GLU A 385 -13.85 -6.47 12.38
CA GLU A 385 -13.70 -5.18 11.70
C GLU A 385 -12.83 -4.16 12.46
N GLU A 386 -13.02 -3.99 13.76
CA GLU A 386 -12.21 -3.05 14.56
C GLU A 386 -10.74 -3.47 14.63
N GLU A 387 -10.51 -4.75 14.91
CA GLU A 387 -9.18 -5.37 14.96
C GLU A 387 -8.46 -5.36 13.61
N PHE A 388 -9.22 -5.48 12.54
CA PHE A 388 -8.75 -5.37 11.17
C PHE A 388 -8.29 -3.94 10.86
N LEU A 389 -9.08 -2.93 11.22
CA LEU A 389 -8.73 -1.51 11.04
C LEU A 389 -7.56 -1.07 11.93
N ALA A 390 -7.38 -1.72 13.08
CA ALA A 390 -6.21 -1.55 13.94
C ALA A 390 -4.91 -2.09 13.33
N ARG A 391 -4.97 -2.94 12.30
CA ARG A 391 -3.77 -3.58 11.70
C ARG A 391 -3.57 -3.25 10.23
N CYS A 392 -4.62 -2.92 9.48
CA CYS A 392 -4.55 -2.73 8.04
C CYS A 392 -3.83 -1.42 7.67
N ILE A 393 -2.69 -1.53 6.97
CA ILE A 393 -1.91 -0.37 6.50
C ILE A 393 -2.27 0.08 5.08
N ARG A 394 -3.33 -0.46 4.48
CA ARG A 394 -3.83 -0.07 3.14
C ARG A 394 -2.74 -0.13 2.05
N CYS A 395 -1.87 -1.13 2.10
CA CYS A 395 -0.78 -1.29 1.12
C CYS A 395 -1.26 -1.83 -0.24
N ALA A 396 -2.48 -2.37 -0.33
CA ALA A 396 -3.07 -3.00 -1.52
C ALA A 396 -2.33 -4.23 -2.07
N GLN A 397 -1.43 -4.87 -1.30
CA GLN A 397 -0.79 -6.13 -1.74
C GLN A 397 -1.79 -7.27 -1.92
N CYS A 398 -2.77 -7.39 -1.01
CA CYS A 398 -3.84 -8.39 -1.13
C CYS A 398 -4.74 -8.15 -2.36
N MET A 399 -4.89 -6.90 -2.81
CA MET A 399 -5.62 -6.57 -4.04
C MET A 399 -4.83 -7.02 -5.27
N LYS A 400 -3.53 -6.72 -5.31
CA LYS A 400 -2.65 -7.06 -6.43
C LYS A 400 -2.50 -8.57 -6.63
N VAL A 401 -2.37 -9.32 -5.54
CA VAL A 401 -2.15 -10.77 -5.57
C VAL A 401 -3.41 -11.55 -5.95
N CYS A 402 -4.58 -10.91 -5.89
CA CYS A 402 -5.86 -11.56 -6.16
C CYS A 402 -5.96 -11.97 -7.65
N PRO A 403 -6.01 -13.28 -7.96
CA PRO A 403 -5.98 -13.75 -9.35
C PRO A 403 -7.26 -13.43 -10.12
N THR A 404 -8.38 -13.35 -9.42
CA THR A 404 -9.71 -13.04 -9.97
C THR A 404 -10.01 -11.54 -9.95
N ASN A 405 -9.13 -10.70 -9.40
CA ASN A 405 -9.35 -9.26 -9.19
C ASN A 405 -10.57 -8.92 -8.31
N ALA A 406 -11.09 -9.89 -7.54
CA ALA A 406 -12.24 -9.72 -6.65
C ALA A 406 -12.03 -8.67 -5.55
N ILE A 407 -10.79 -8.53 -5.05
CA ILE A 407 -10.46 -7.64 -3.93
C ILE A 407 -10.21 -6.23 -4.45
N GLN A 408 -11.05 -5.31 -3.98
CA GLN A 408 -11.13 -3.93 -4.41
C GLN A 408 -10.92 -2.96 -3.22
N PRO A 409 -10.44 -1.73 -3.47
CA PRO A 409 -10.34 -0.72 -2.43
C PRO A 409 -11.73 -0.20 -2.04
N ALA A 410 -12.09 -0.35 -0.77
CA ALA A 410 -13.29 0.25 -0.20
C ALA A 410 -13.21 1.78 -0.28
N LEU A 411 -14.35 2.42 -0.47
CA LEU A 411 -14.52 3.86 -0.43
C LEU A 411 -15.25 4.23 0.87
N TYR A 412 -16.57 4.11 0.87
CA TYR A 412 -17.44 4.46 2.01
C TYR A 412 -18.04 3.22 2.70
N GLU A 413 -17.85 2.03 2.15
CA GLU A 413 -18.47 0.79 2.62
C GLU A 413 -18.02 0.39 4.04
N SER A 414 -16.79 0.74 4.41
CA SER A 414 -16.20 0.54 5.74
C SER A 414 -16.17 1.84 6.57
N GLY A 415 -16.93 2.86 6.15
CA GLY A 415 -16.85 4.21 6.71
C GLY A 415 -15.54 4.92 6.40
N ILE A 416 -15.37 6.13 6.92
CA ILE A 416 -14.19 6.97 6.66
C ILE A 416 -12.90 6.33 7.20
N GLU A 417 -13.00 5.65 8.35
CA GLU A 417 -11.87 4.94 8.97
C GLU A 417 -11.29 3.86 8.03
N GLY A 418 -12.15 3.21 7.25
CA GLY A 418 -11.83 2.10 6.36
C GLY A 418 -11.53 2.48 4.91
N ILE A 419 -11.32 3.76 4.59
CA ILE A 419 -11.05 4.15 3.20
C ILE A 419 -9.83 3.38 2.64
N TRP A 420 -9.95 2.89 1.41
CA TRP A 420 -8.98 2.08 0.68
C TRP A 420 -8.56 0.76 1.34
N THR A 421 -9.31 0.28 2.32
CA THR A 421 -9.14 -1.08 2.86
C THR A 421 -9.69 -2.13 1.89
N PRO A 422 -9.19 -3.37 1.88
CA PRO A 422 -9.63 -4.41 0.92
C PRO A 422 -11.03 -4.94 1.21
N MET A 423 -11.91 -4.92 0.22
CA MET A 423 -13.22 -5.57 0.25
C MET A 423 -13.43 -6.40 -1.02
N LEU A 424 -14.28 -7.42 -0.98
CA LEU A 424 -14.62 -8.20 -2.17
C LEU A 424 -15.80 -7.56 -2.91
N VAL A 425 -15.69 -7.48 -4.23
CA VAL A 425 -16.78 -7.08 -5.13
C VAL A 425 -17.02 -8.24 -6.09
N MET A 426 -18.01 -9.06 -5.76
CA MET A 426 -18.22 -10.36 -6.42
C MET A 426 -18.55 -10.23 -7.92
N ARG A 427 -19.13 -9.11 -8.34
CA ARG A 427 -19.36 -8.83 -9.77
C ARG A 427 -18.07 -8.62 -10.58
N VAL A 428 -17.00 -8.14 -9.94
CA VAL A 428 -15.69 -7.96 -10.58
C VAL A 428 -14.94 -9.28 -10.69
N GLY A 429 -14.98 -10.05 -9.61
CA GLY A 429 -14.38 -11.38 -9.52
C GLY A 429 -14.80 -12.05 -8.21
N TYR A 430 -14.47 -13.32 -8.06
CA TYR A 430 -14.88 -14.12 -6.91
C TYR A 430 -13.69 -14.56 -6.04
N CYS A 431 -13.95 -15.01 -4.81
CA CYS A 431 -12.94 -15.65 -3.97
C CYS A 431 -12.70 -17.08 -4.47
N GLU A 432 -11.56 -17.31 -5.14
CA GLU A 432 -11.17 -18.65 -5.60
C GLU A 432 -11.12 -19.64 -4.43
N TYR A 433 -11.65 -20.85 -4.61
CA TYR A 433 -12.02 -21.74 -3.50
C TYR A 433 -10.81 -22.14 -2.65
N THR A 434 -9.72 -22.58 -3.28
CA THR A 434 -8.48 -23.04 -2.61
C THR A 434 -7.48 -21.92 -2.29
N CYS A 435 -7.62 -20.73 -2.88
CA CYS A 435 -6.60 -19.68 -2.80
C CYS A 435 -6.44 -19.03 -1.41
N VAL A 436 -5.20 -18.96 -0.89
CA VAL A 436 -4.87 -18.32 0.42
C VAL A 436 -3.91 -17.12 0.32
N LEU A 437 -3.61 -16.65 -0.90
CA LEU A 437 -2.55 -15.68 -1.19
C LEU A 437 -2.70 -14.33 -0.45
N CYS A 438 -3.93 -13.88 -0.17
CA CYS A 438 -4.16 -12.60 0.50
C CYS A 438 -3.60 -12.55 1.93
N GLY A 439 -3.61 -13.67 2.66
CA GLY A 439 -2.99 -13.81 3.98
C GLY A 439 -1.47 -13.94 3.91
N GLU A 440 -0.92 -14.48 2.82
CA GLU A 440 0.53 -14.62 2.66
C GLU A 440 1.26 -13.28 2.47
N VAL A 441 0.60 -12.33 1.79
CA VAL A 441 1.16 -11.00 1.48
C VAL A 441 0.91 -9.96 2.57
N CYS A 442 0.10 -10.27 3.59
CA CYS A 442 -0.23 -9.32 4.65
C CYS A 442 0.92 -9.17 5.65
N PRO A 443 1.59 -8.01 5.75
CA PRO A 443 2.75 -7.86 6.63
C PRO A 443 2.38 -7.68 8.11
N THR A 444 1.15 -7.22 8.39
CA THR A 444 0.70 -6.83 9.75
C THR A 444 -0.22 -7.85 10.40
N GLY A 445 -0.58 -8.92 9.69
CA GLY A 445 -1.56 -9.89 10.18
C GLY A 445 -2.99 -9.37 10.27
N ALA A 446 -3.34 -8.27 9.58
CA ALA A 446 -4.74 -7.84 9.44
C ALA A 446 -5.59 -8.91 8.73
N ILE A 447 -4.98 -9.59 7.76
CA ILE A 447 -5.45 -10.84 7.18
C ILE A 447 -4.50 -11.90 7.69
N TRP A 448 -5.01 -12.82 8.50
CA TRP A 448 -4.22 -13.90 9.07
C TRP A 448 -3.75 -14.85 7.98
N LYS A 449 -2.57 -15.45 8.18
CA LYS A 449 -2.08 -16.48 7.27
C LYS A 449 -2.85 -17.77 7.57
N ILE A 450 -3.74 -18.13 6.67
CA ILE A 450 -4.53 -19.37 6.74
C ILE A 450 -3.96 -20.41 5.78
N THR A 451 -4.16 -21.69 6.10
CA THR A 451 -3.87 -22.81 5.22
C THR A 451 -5.08 -23.13 4.33
N GLU A 452 -4.84 -23.87 3.24
CA GLU A 452 -5.93 -24.32 2.37
C GLU A 452 -6.88 -25.26 3.13
N ALA A 453 -6.34 -26.12 3.99
CA ALA A 453 -7.12 -27.01 4.84
C ALA A 453 -8.05 -26.23 5.79
N GLU A 454 -7.52 -25.21 6.49
CA GLU A 454 -8.33 -24.33 7.36
C GLU A 454 -9.41 -23.58 6.57
N LYS A 455 -9.07 -23.06 5.39
CA LYS A 455 -10.03 -22.34 4.55
C LYS A 455 -11.20 -23.24 4.15
N LEU A 456 -10.91 -24.50 3.82
CA LEU A 456 -11.86 -25.48 3.32
C LEU A 456 -12.57 -26.28 4.42
N GLY A 457 -12.16 -26.17 5.68
CA GLY A 457 -12.68 -27.03 6.76
C GLY A 457 -12.24 -28.50 6.61
N LYS A 458 -11.00 -28.72 6.18
CA LYS A 458 -10.40 -30.04 5.99
C LYS A 458 -9.35 -30.32 7.05
N SER A 459 -9.17 -31.60 7.40
CA SER A 459 -8.10 -32.03 8.29
C SER A 459 -6.73 -31.73 7.64
N PRO A 460 -5.79 -31.09 8.37
CA PRO A 460 -4.44 -30.85 7.87
C PRO A 460 -3.64 -32.13 7.57
N VAL A 461 -4.04 -33.27 8.18
CA VAL A 461 -3.31 -34.54 8.10
C VAL A 461 -3.85 -35.42 6.97
N THR A 462 -5.18 -35.55 6.86
CA THR A 462 -5.81 -36.45 5.88
C THR A 462 -6.27 -35.73 4.62
N GLY A 463 -6.44 -34.40 4.63
CA GLY A 463 -6.95 -33.63 3.49
C GLY A 463 -8.45 -33.84 3.22
N GLU A 464 -9.14 -34.61 4.07
CA GLU A 464 -10.56 -34.89 4.00
C GLU A 464 -11.38 -33.87 4.82
N PRO A 465 -12.66 -33.65 4.50
CA PRO A 465 -13.55 -32.80 5.30
C PRO A 465 -13.59 -33.30 6.74
N ASP A 466 -13.26 -32.43 7.68
CA ASP A 466 -13.25 -32.75 9.10
C ASP A 466 -14.54 -32.21 9.74
N PRO A 467 -15.41 -33.05 10.33
CA PRO A 467 -16.64 -32.59 10.97
C PRO A 467 -16.42 -31.61 12.13
N GLU A 468 -15.24 -31.59 12.76
CA GLU A 468 -14.91 -30.61 13.80
C GLU A 468 -14.36 -29.30 13.21
N ALA A 469 -13.73 -29.33 12.02
CA ALA A 469 -13.13 -28.16 11.39
C ALA A 469 -14.11 -27.44 10.46
N LYS A 470 -14.78 -26.39 10.96
CA LYS A 470 -15.69 -25.58 10.14
C LYS A 470 -14.91 -24.75 9.10
N PRO A 471 -15.37 -24.69 7.83
CA PRO A 471 -14.74 -23.87 6.80
C PRO A 471 -14.82 -22.38 7.12
N ILE A 472 -13.86 -21.60 6.62
CA ILE A 472 -13.86 -20.15 6.78
C ILE A 472 -14.90 -19.53 5.84
N LYS A 473 -16.01 -19.06 6.41
CA LYS A 473 -17.07 -18.34 5.71
C LYS A 473 -16.76 -16.85 5.67
N ILE A 474 -16.85 -16.25 4.49
CA ILE A 474 -16.73 -14.79 4.31
C ILE A 474 -18.09 -14.12 4.07
N GLY A 475 -19.15 -14.89 3.91
CA GLY A 475 -20.50 -14.40 3.69
C GLY A 475 -21.47 -15.51 3.30
N THR A 476 -22.68 -15.13 2.90
CA THR A 476 -23.76 -16.05 2.49
C THR A 476 -24.44 -15.53 1.22
N ALA A 477 -24.79 -16.45 0.31
CA ALA A 477 -25.50 -16.15 -0.94
C ALA A 477 -27.03 -16.10 -0.74
N PHE A 478 -27.70 -15.18 -1.43
CA PHE A 478 -29.15 -15.00 -1.45
C PHE A 478 -29.65 -14.80 -2.87
N PHE A 479 -30.91 -15.18 -3.12
CA PHE A 479 -31.59 -15.00 -4.40
C PHE A 479 -32.66 -13.92 -4.33
N ASP A 480 -32.62 -12.99 -5.28
CA ASP A 480 -33.73 -12.09 -5.60
C ASP A 480 -34.68 -12.82 -6.56
N ARG A 481 -35.82 -13.30 -6.02
CA ARG A 481 -36.83 -14.02 -6.80
C ARG A 481 -37.47 -13.16 -7.89
N GLY A 482 -37.45 -11.83 -7.77
CA GLY A 482 -37.97 -10.93 -8.80
C GLY A 482 -37.05 -10.76 -10.01
N ARG A 483 -35.81 -11.28 -9.95
CA ARG A 483 -34.80 -11.16 -11.01
C ARG A 483 -34.29 -12.51 -11.51
N CYS A 484 -34.35 -13.53 -10.66
CA CYS A 484 -33.85 -14.86 -10.99
C CYS A 484 -34.68 -15.46 -12.13
N LEU A 485 -34.02 -15.82 -13.24
CA LEU A 485 -34.69 -16.27 -14.46
C LEU A 485 -35.70 -17.42 -14.23
N PRO A 486 -35.38 -18.47 -13.43
CA PRO A 486 -36.35 -19.53 -13.12
C PRO A 486 -37.49 -19.11 -12.18
N TRP A 487 -37.35 -18.01 -11.44
CA TRP A 487 -38.38 -17.50 -10.52
C TRP A 487 -39.27 -16.42 -11.15
N ALA A 488 -38.69 -15.54 -11.96
CA ALA A 488 -39.34 -14.34 -12.47
C ALA A 488 -39.87 -14.47 -13.89
N MET A 489 -39.24 -15.34 -14.72
CA MET A 489 -39.52 -15.43 -16.15
C MET A 489 -39.80 -16.86 -16.63
N ASP A 490 -39.79 -17.83 -15.71
CA ASP A 490 -39.90 -19.26 -16.01
C ASP A 490 -38.94 -19.72 -17.12
N ILE A 491 -37.70 -19.22 -17.07
CA ILE A 491 -36.61 -19.60 -17.97
C ILE A 491 -35.65 -20.54 -17.21
N PRO A 492 -35.42 -21.78 -17.68
CA PRO A 492 -34.49 -22.71 -17.04
C PRO A 492 -33.06 -22.15 -16.97
N CYS A 493 -32.45 -22.18 -15.79
CA CYS A 493 -31.07 -21.74 -15.57
C CYS A 493 -30.47 -22.47 -14.37
N ILE A 494 -29.33 -23.14 -14.59
CA ILE A 494 -28.62 -23.94 -13.57
C ILE A 494 -27.22 -23.42 -13.25
N VAL A 495 -26.85 -22.27 -13.81
CA VAL A 495 -25.48 -21.71 -13.77
C VAL A 495 -24.94 -21.61 -12.33
N CYS A 496 -25.75 -21.18 -11.37
CA CYS A 496 -25.29 -21.03 -9.99
C CYS A 496 -24.98 -22.37 -9.30
N GLU A 497 -25.66 -23.45 -9.67
CA GLU A 497 -25.38 -24.80 -9.18
C GLU A 497 -24.14 -25.36 -9.88
N GLU A 498 -24.03 -25.23 -11.21
CA GLU A 498 -22.88 -25.71 -11.98
C GLU A 498 -21.55 -25.19 -11.45
N PHE A 499 -21.48 -23.88 -11.20
CA PHE A 499 -20.27 -23.20 -10.75
C PHE A 499 -20.07 -23.21 -9.23
N CYS A 500 -20.98 -23.81 -8.44
CA CYS A 500 -20.80 -23.92 -7.00
C CYS A 500 -19.60 -24.85 -6.68
N PRO A 501 -18.51 -24.35 -6.07
CA PRO A 501 -17.27 -25.12 -5.93
C PRO A 501 -17.28 -26.06 -4.72
N THR A 502 -18.26 -25.94 -3.83
CA THR A 502 -18.32 -26.77 -2.62
C THR A 502 -18.73 -28.19 -2.98
N SER A 503 -18.19 -29.16 -2.24
CA SER A 503 -18.58 -30.57 -2.37
C SER A 503 -18.94 -31.12 -0.99
N PRO A 504 -20.22 -31.40 -0.69
CA PRO A 504 -21.40 -31.22 -1.55
C PRO A 504 -21.70 -29.75 -1.93
N LYS A 505 -22.46 -29.54 -3.01
CA LYS A 505 -22.81 -28.19 -3.50
C LYS A 505 -23.69 -27.45 -2.51
N ALA A 506 -23.35 -26.17 -2.27
CA ALA A 506 -24.13 -25.27 -1.42
C ALA A 506 -25.33 -24.68 -2.16
N ILE A 507 -25.27 -24.60 -3.49
CA ILE A 507 -26.39 -24.18 -4.33
C ILE A 507 -26.81 -25.39 -5.16
N TRP A 508 -28.09 -25.69 -5.12
CA TRP A 508 -28.71 -26.82 -5.82
C TRP A 508 -30.09 -26.39 -6.35
N VAL A 509 -30.59 -27.08 -7.36
CA VAL A 509 -31.87 -26.76 -7.99
C VAL A 509 -32.95 -27.80 -7.69
N LEU A 510 -34.20 -27.34 -7.62
CA LEU A 510 -35.39 -28.17 -7.52
C LEU A 510 -36.21 -28.06 -8.82
N PRO A 511 -36.56 -29.18 -9.46
CA PRO A 511 -37.52 -29.15 -10.55
C PRO A 511 -38.92 -28.82 -10.00
N GLU A 512 -39.58 -27.84 -10.61
CA GLU A 512 -40.95 -27.45 -10.27
C GLU A 512 -41.73 -27.20 -11.57
N GLU A 513 -42.96 -27.68 -11.66
CA GLU A 513 -43.83 -27.44 -12.81
C GLU A 513 -44.56 -26.11 -12.64
N VAL A 514 -44.49 -25.26 -13.68
CA VAL A 514 -45.14 -23.96 -13.71
C VAL A 514 -46.00 -23.87 -14.95
N THR A 515 -47.25 -23.44 -14.77
CA THR A 515 -48.17 -23.14 -15.85
C THR A 515 -48.01 -21.68 -16.26
N ARG A 516 -47.58 -21.43 -17.49
CA ARG A 516 -47.44 -20.08 -18.06
C ARG A 516 -48.82 -19.47 -18.36
N SER A 517 -48.83 -18.16 -18.61
CA SER A 517 -50.04 -17.41 -19.00
C SER A 517 -50.69 -17.92 -20.29
N ASP A 518 -49.95 -18.63 -21.14
CA ASP A 518 -50.42 -19.26 -22.38
C ASP A 518 -51.00 -20.68 -22.16
N GLY A 519 -51.06 -21.16 -20.92
CA GLY A 519 -51.54 -22.50 -20.57
C GLY A 519 -50.49 -23.61 -20.77
N THR A 520 -49.29 -23.29 -21.24
CA THR A 520 -48.21 -24.28 -21.36
C THR A 520 -47.63 -24.64 -19.99
N VAL A 521 -47.45 -25.94 -19.74
CA VAL A 521 -46.77 -26.44 -18.54
C VAL A 521 -45.31 -26.67 -18.86
N ILE A 522 -44.42 -26.01 -18.12
CA ILE A 522 -42.98 -26.18 -18.25
C ILE A 522 -42.36 -26.53 -16.90
N THR A 523 -41.33 -27.37 -16.92
CA THR A 523 -40.53 -27.67 -15.73
C THR A 523 -39.38 -26.68 -15.63
N VAL A 524 -39.31 -25.95 -14.53
CA VAL A 524 -38.23 -24.99 -14.24
C VAL A 524 -37.38 -25.47 -13.08
N GLN A 525 -36.08 -25.18 -13.15
CA GLN A 525 -35.11 -25.54 -12.11
C GLN A 525 -34.95 -24.37 -11.14
N ARG A 526 -35.65 -24.40 -10.01
CA ARG A 526 -35.63 -23.30 -9.03
C ARG A 526 -34.48 -23.46 -8.04
N PRO A 527 -33.55 -22.49 -7.94
CA PRO A 527 -32.38 -22.64 -7.08
C PRO A 527 -32.68 -22.42 -5.60
N ARG A 528 -31.96 -23.15 -4.75
CA ARG A 528 -31.93 -23.05 -3.29
C ARG A 528 -30.48 -22.93 -2.80
N VAL A 529 -30.30 -22.32 -1.63
CA VAL A 529 -29.00 -22.21 -0.96
C VAL A 529 -29.05 -22.97 0.36
N ASP A 530 -28.11 -23.89 0.54
CA ASP A 530 -27.73 -24.46 1.83
C ASP A 530 -26.75 -23.50 2.52
N VAL A 531 -27.24 -22.84 3.56
CA VAL A 531 -26.52 -21.82 4.33
C VAL A 531 -25.34 -22.42 5.11
N ASP A 532 -25.43 -23.68 5.52
CA ASP A 532 -24.39 -24.33 6.32
C ASP A 532 -23.17 -24.67 5.47
N ARG A 533 -23.39 -24.94 4.18
CA ARG A 533 -22.32 -25.21 3.21
C ARG A 533 -21.82 -23.98 2.48
N CYS A 534 -22.63 -22.93 2.37
CA CYS A 534 -22.23 -21.71 1.68
C CYS A 534 -21.06 -21.03 2.42
N VAL A 535 -19.95 -20.82 1.70
CA VAL A 535 -18.77 -20.10 2.23
C VAL A 535 -18.72 -18.62 1.81
N GLY A 536 -19.66 -18.17 0.98
CA GLY A 536 -19.72 -16.79 0.48
C GLY A 536 -18.66 -16.44 -0.55
N CYS A 537 -18.16 -17.41 -1.33
CA CYS A 537 -17.09 -17.17 -2.31
C CYS A 537 -17.48 -16.19 -3.43
N GLY A 538 -18.78 -16.03 -3.71
CA GLY A 538 -19.30 -15.08 -4.70
C GLY A 538 -19.19 -15.52 -6.15
N ILE A 539 -18.79 -16.76 -6.43
CA ILE A 539 -18.75 -17.30 -7.80
C ILE A 539 -20.12 -17.17 -8.47
N CYS A 540 -21.18 -17.56 -7.77
CA CYS A 540 -22.55 -17.51 -8.28
C CYS A 540 -22.99 -16.09 -8.70
N GLU A 541 -22.61 -15.05 -7.94
CA GLU A 541 -22.90 -13.64 -8.27
C GLU A 541 -22.09 -13.17 -9.49
N ASN A 542 -20.84 -13.63 -9.60
CA ASN A 542 -19.96 -13.30 -10.71
C ASN A 542 -20.48 -13.86 -12.04
N VAL A 543 -20.84 -15.14 -12.07
CA VAL A 543 -21.28 -15.86 -13.30
C VAL A 543 -22.76 -15.64 -13.63
N CYS A 544 -23.51 -14.94 -12.79
CA CYS A 544 -24.94 -14.72 -12.99
C CYS A 544 -25.20 -14.04 -14.36
N PRO A 545 -26.04 -14.63 -15.23
CA PRO A 545 -26.29 -14.11 -16.58
C PRO A 545 -27.09 -12.81 -16.58
N VAL A 546 -27.77 -12.48 -15.48
CA VAL A 546 -28.50 -11.22 -15.30
C VAL A 546 -27.51 -10.08 -15.19
N GLN A 547 -27.49 -9.21 -16.21
CA GLN A 547 -26.42 -8.23 -16.40
C GLN A 547 -26.48 -7.00 -15.49
N ASP A 548 -27.67 -6.59 -15.06
CA ASP A 548 -27.87 -5.34 -14.30
C ASP A 548 -27.49 -5.50 -12.81
N ARG A 549 -28.41 -5.93 -11.95
CA ARG A 549 -28.07 -6.41 -10.60
C ARG A 549 -28.28 -7.92 -10.62
N PRO A 550 -27.23 -8.71 -10.29
CA PRO A 550 -27.31 -10.15 -10.27
C PRO A 550 -28.52 -10.65 -9.47
N ALA A 551 -29.17 -11.68 -10.01
CA ALA A 551 -30.28 -12.34 -9.33
C ALA A 551 -29.84 -13.13 -8.09
N VAL A 552 -28.55 -13.48 -8.01
CA VAL A 552 -27.92 -14.06 -6.83
C VAL A 552 -26.83 -13.12 -6.36
N TYR A 553 -26.81 -12.81 -5.07
CA TYR A 553 -25.85 -11.89 -4.47
C TYR A 553 -25.35 -12.41 -3.13
N VAL A 554 -24.11 -12.07 -2.78
CA VAL A 554 -23.50 -12.43 -1.50
C VAL A 554 -23.53 -11.23 -0.57
N THR A 555 -23.82 -11.49 0.70
CA THR A 555 -23.67 -10.51 1.78
C THR A 555 -22.73 -11.04 2.85
N ASN A 556 -22.20 -10.16 3.70
CA ASN A 556 -21.29 -10.52 4.77
C ASN A 556 -21.93 -11.23 5.97
N VAL A 557 -23.23 -11.54 5.94
CA VAL A 557 -23.91 -12.27 7.00
C VAL A 557 -23.43 -13.72 7.06
N GLY A 558 -23.24 -14.25 8.27
CA GLY A 558 -22.72 -15.61 8.48
C GLY A 558 -21.19 -15.72 8.31
N GLU A 559 -20.48 -14.59 8.25
CA GLU A 559 -19.02 -14.59 8.17
C GLU A 559 -18.37 -15.09 9.47
N THR A 560 -17.33 -15.93 9.37
CA THR A 560 -16.64 -16.52 10.52
C THR A 560 -15.96 -15.47 11.40
N ARG A 561 -15.53 -14.35 10.82
CA ARG A 561 -14.79 -13.29 11.53
C ARG A 561 -15.62 -12.47 12.51
N SER A 562 -16.94 -12.50 12.39
CA SER A 562 -17.83 -11.61 13.13
C SER A 562 -18.74 -12.40 14.06
N ARG A 563 -18.73 -12.11 15.36
CA ARG A 563 -19.63 -12.78 16.32
C ARG A 563 -21.07 -12.29 16.24
N THR A 564 -21.30 -11.07 15.77
CA THR A 564 -22.61 -10.41 15.81
C THR A 564 -23.42 -10.53 14.52
N ASN A 565 -22.73 -10.54 13.37
CA ASN A 565 -23.32 -10.65 12.03
C ASN A 565 -23.60 -12.11 11.61
N GLN A 566 -24.40 -12.82 12.40
CA GLN A 566 -24.78 -14.22 12.19
C GLN A 566 -26.23 -14.35 11.74
N ILE A 567 -26.56 -15.47 11.10
CA ILE A 567 -27.94 -15.81 10.71
C ILE A 567 -28.69 -16.30 11.94
N ARG A 568 -29.64 -15.52 12.45
CA ARG A 568 -30.23 -15.65 13.80
C ARG A 568 -31.35 -16.71 13.95
N LEU A 569 -31.27 -17.83 13.22
CA LEU A 569 -32.33 -18.86 13.24
C LEU A 569 -31.97 -20.15 14.00
N GLU A 570 -30.89 -20.16 14.80
CA GLU A 570 -30.74 -21.18 15.83
C GLU A 570 -31.65 -20.82 17.02
N SER A 571 -32.65 -21.67 17.25
CA SER A 571 -33.73 -21.56 18.25
C SER A 571 -33.31 -21.47 19.73
N GLY A 572 -32.01 -21.25 20.02
CA GLY A 572 -31.45 -21.06 21.36
C GLY A 572 -30.87 -19.66 21.64
N ALA A 573 -30.74 -18.79 20.64
CA ALA A 573 -30.02 -17.51 20.77
C ALA A 573 -30.86 -16.33 21.32
N TYR A 574 -31.99 -16.62 21.96
CA TYR A 574 -32.89 -15.64 22.61
C TYR A 574 -32.79 -15.64 24.15
N LYS A 575 -31.69 -16.13 24.73
CA LYS A 575 -31.41 -16.02 26.16
C LYS A 575 -30.32 -15.02 26.45
#